data_AF-A0A3R7F9G8-F1
#
_entry.id   AF-A0A3R7F9G8-F1
#
_cell.length_a   1.000
_cell.length_b   1.000
_cell.length_c   1.000
_cell.angle_alpha   90.00
_cell.angle_beta   90.00
_cell.angle_gamma   90.00
#
_symmetry.space_group_name_H-M   'P 1'
#
loop_
_entity.id
_entity.type
_entity.pdbx_description
1 polymer ?
#
loop_
_entity_poly.entity_id
_entity_poly.type
_entity_poly.pdbx_seq_one_letter_code
_entity_poly.pdbx_strand_id
1 'polypeptide(L)'
;MGKCSKCGKTYYSNRKGDIIVCDCWKYCPLCGAEMQPYTPDLTPSFYGLDGKRDLHVLMVCMNHSPPFYSSQKPVEVVAHEKFE
;
A
#
# COMPACT_ATOMS: atom_id res chain seq x y z
N MET A 1 -15.85 7.94 -12.72
CA MET A 1 -15.62 6.93 -11.67
C MET A 1 -14.42 6.08 -12.01
N GLY A 2 -13.67 5.63 -11.03
CA GLY A 2 -12.59 4.66 -11.19
C GLY A 2 -12.55 3.71 -9.99
N LYS A 3 -12.19 2.44 -10.21
CA LYS A 3 -12.14 1.42 -9.15
C LYS A 3 -10.69 1.02 -8.89
N CYS A 4 -10.28 1.03 -7.63
CA CYS A 4 -8.96 0.55 -7.25
C CYS A 4 -8.83 -0.95 -7.55
N SER A 5 -7.79 -1.34 -8.29
CA SER A 5 -7.50 -2.73 -8.65
C SER A 5 -7.02 -3.60 -7.48
N LYS A 6 -6.67 -2.98 -6.34
CA LYS A 6 -6.20 -3.69 -5.14
C LYS A 6 -7.28 -3.87 -4.08
N CYS A 7 -7.96 -2.80 -3.67
CA CYS A 7 -8.96 -2.88 -2.60
C CYS A 7 -10.41 -2.79 -3.10
N GLY A 8 -10.64 -2.51 -4.38
CA GLY A 8 -11.97 -2.39 -4.95
C GLY A 8 -12.74 -1.11 -4.58
N LYS A 9 -12.15 -0.19 -3.78
CA LYS A 9 -12.77 1.11 -3.46
C LYS A 9 -13.03 1.91 -4.75
N THR A 10 -14.23 2.47 -4.87
CA THR A 10 -14.63 3.31 -6.01
C THR A 10 -14.38 4.78 -5.68
N TYR A 11 -13.72 5.47 -6.60
CA TYR A 11 -13.44 6.89 -6.55
C TYR A 11 -14.26 7.64 -7.61
N TYR A 12 -14.66 8.86 -7.28
CA TYR A 12 -15.42 9.73 -8.17
C TYR A 12 -14.63 11.03 -8.39
N SER A 13 -14.47 11.43 -9.65
CA SER A 13 -14.05 12.77 -10.03
C SER A 13 -15.04 13.31 -11.07
N ASN A 14 -15.21 14.63 -11.07
CA ASN A 14 -15.99 15.37 -12.05
C ASN A 14 -15.26 15.55 -13.38
N ARG A 15 -13.96 15.23 -13.44
CA ARG A 15 -13.15 15.33 -14.66
C ARG A 15 -12.72 13.95 -15.12
N LYS A 16 -12.94 13.68 -16.41
CA LYS A 16 -12.45 12.48 -17.09
C LYS A 16 -10.92 12.55 -17.16
N GLY A 17 -10.26 11.44 -16.84
CA GLY A 17 -8.80 11.34 -16.87
C GLY A 17 -8.09 11.81 -15.60
N ASP A 18 -8.81 12.31 -14.58
CA ASP A 18 -8.20 12.62 -13.28
C ASP A 18 -7.55 11.35 -12.69
N ILE A 19 -6.32 11.50 -12.20
CA ILE A 19 -5.58 10.45 -11.52
C ILE A 19 -5.77 10.62 -10.02
N ILE A 20 -6.34 9.61 -9.38
CA ILE A 20 -6.58 9.56 -7.94
C ILE A 20 -5.68 8.49 -7.34
N VAL A 21 -4.89 8.85 -6.33
CA VAL A 21 -4.04 7.88 -5.63
C VAL A 21 -4.83 7.21 -4.52
N CYS A 22 -5.08 5.92 -4.66
CA CYS A 22 -5.74 5.13 -3.62
C CYS A 22 -4.81 4.93 -2.42
N ASP A 23 -5.39 5.07 -1.23
CA ASP A 23 -4.74 5.01 0.08
C ASP A 23 -4.66 3.61 0.67
N CYS A 24 -5.18 2.58 -0.01
CA CYS A 24 -5.23 1.21 0.55
C CYS A 24 -3.87 0.63 0.93
N TRP A 25 -2.78 1.13 0.36
CA TRP A 25 -1.41 0.76 0.74
C TRP A 25 -1.04 1.19 2.17
N LYS A 26 -1.78 2.14 2.77
CA LYS A 26 -1.58 2.61 4.14
C LYS A 26 -2.30 1.78 5.19
N TYR A 27 -3.24 0.93 4.80
CA TYR A 27 -4.09 0.20 5.74
C TYR A 27 -3.78 -1.29 5.74
N CYS A 28 -3.73 -1.89 6.93
CA CYS A 28 -3.46 -3.31 7.10
C CYS A 28 -4.62 -4.13 6.51
N PRO A 29 -4.38 -5.07 5.58
CA PRO A 29 -5.45 -5.90 5.02
C PRO A 29 -6.01 -6.91 6.03
N LEU A 30 -5.32 -7.16 7.14
CA LEU A 30 -5.74 -8.12 8.17
C LEU A 30 -6.67 -7.50 9.22
N CYS A 31 -6.46 -6.25 9.60
CA CYS A 31 -7.24 -5.60 10.67
C CYS A 31 -7.81 -4.22 10.33
N GLY A 32 -7.47 -3.64 9.17
CA GLY A 32 -7.93 -2.32 8.76
C GLY A 32 -7.23 -1.14 9.46
N ALA A 33 -6.33 -1.39 10.42
CA ALA A 33 -5.58 -0.33 11.08
C ALA A 33 -4.60 0.37 10.12
N GLU A 34 -4.35 1.67 10.35
CA GLU A 34 -3.31 2.39 9.63
C GLU A 34 -1.92 1.84 9.99
N MET A 35 -1.15 1.51 8.97
CA MET A 35 0.21 1.00 9.09
C MET A 35 1.21 2.14 9.27
N GLN A 36 2.37 1.82 9.82
CA GLN A 36 3.48 2.75 9.94
C GLN A 36 4.49 2.52 8.80
N PRO A 37 5.18 3.56 8.30
CA PRO A 37 6.32 3.37 7.40
C PRO A 37 7.35 2.44 8.02
N TYR A 38 7.81 1.45 7.26
CA TYR A 38 8.84 0.55 7.72
C TYR A 38 10.22 1.18 7.51
N THR A 39 10.99 1.28 8.60
CA THR A 39 12.39 1.68 8.56
C THR A 39 13.21 0.47 8.98
N PRO A 40 13.86 -0.24 8.03
CA PRO A 40 14.70 -1.36 8.42
C PRO A 40 15.90 -0.85 9.23
N ASP A 41 16.35 -1.67 10.17
CA ASP A 41 17.63 -1.44 10.82
C ASP A 41 18.73 -1.62 9.77
N LEU A 42 19.46 -0.55 9.42
CA LEU A 42 20.51 -0.53 8.40
C LEU A 42 21.88 -1.03 8.92
N THR A 43 21.93 -1.65 10.10
CA THR A 43 23.16 -2.25 10.63
C THR A 43 23.72 -3.34 9.70
N PRO A 44 24.97 -3.22 9.22
CA PRO A 44 25.54 -4.14 8.23
C PRO A 44 25.51 -5.63 8.61
N SER A 45 25.47 -5.94 9.91
CA SER A 45 25.35 -7.31 10.43
C SER A 45 24.04 -8.02 10.04
N PHE A 46 22.99 -7.29 9.68
CA PHE A 46 21.71 -7.84 9.25
C PHE A 46 21.56 -8.02 7.72
N TYR A 47 22.39 -7.35 6.91
CA TYR A 47 22.31 -7.41 5.44
C TYR A 47 23.15 -8.54 4.82
N GLY A 48 23.98 -9.21 5.63
CA GLY A 48 25.09 -10.04 5.12
C GLY A 48 24.83 -11.54 4.92
N LEU A 49 23.68 -12.09 5.32
CA LEU A 49 23.47 -13.54 5.23
C LEU A 49 22.40 -13.99 4.23
N ASP A 50 21.28 -13.27 4.06
CA ASP A 50 20.27 -13.59 3.02
C ASP A 50 19.60 -12.37 2.34
N GLY A 51 19.96 -11.14 2.77
CA GLY A 51 19.95 -9.85 2.05
C GLY A 51 18.73 -9.31 1.28
N LYS A 52 17.61 -10.03 1.15
CA LYS A 52 16.58 -9.69 0.14
C LYS A 52 15.18 -9.33 0.66
N ARG A 53 14.86 -9.59 1.94
CA ARG A 53 13.48 -9.43 2.43
C ARG A 53 13.12 -8.01 2.86
N ASP A 54 14.06 -7.27 3.46
CA ASP A 54 13.74 -5.97 4.09
C ASP A 54 13.73 -4.77 3.13
N LEU A 55 14.39 -4.86 1.96
CA LEU A 55 14.52 -3.72 1.04
C LEU A 55 13.23 -3.34 0.31
N HIS A 56 12.25 -4.24 0.27
CA HIS A 56 10.99 -4.01 -0.46
C HIS A 56 9.81 -3.69 0.46
N VAL A 57 9.99 -3.75 1.77
CA VAL A 57 8.94 -3.42 2.73
C VAL A 57 8.81 -1.91 2.81
N LEU A 58 7.58 -1.43 2.65
CA LEU A 58 7.23 -0.02 2.71
C LEU A 58 6.48 0.33 3.99
N MET A 59 5.60 -0.57 4.44
CA MET A 59 4.71 -0.35 5.57
C MET A 59 4.68 -1.58 6.49
N VAL A 60 4.43 -1.36 7.77
CA VAL A 60 4.32 -2.41 8.79
C VAL A 60 3.11 -2.19 9.70
N CYS A 61 2.43 -3.27 10.06
CA CYS A 61 1.39 -3.31 11.09
C CYS A 61 1.87 -4.15 12.28
N MET A 62 2.01 -3.50 13.44
CA MET A 62 2.47 -4.14 14.68
C MET A 62 1.33 -4.74 15.52
N ASN A 63 0.09 -4.69 15.04
CA ASN A 63 -1.09 -5.24 15.75
C ASN A 63 -1.20 -6.77 15.63
N HIS A 64 -0.22 -7.43 15.03
CA HIS A 64 -0.21 -8.87 14.77
C HIS A 64 1.08 -9.50 15.28
N SER A 65 1.01 -10.79 15.61
CA SER A 65 2.16 -11.62 15.97
C SER A 65 2.17 -12.85 15.05
N PRO A 66 3.08 -12.94 14.06
CA PRO A 66 4.11 -11.96 13.71
C PRO A 66 3.52 -10.67 13.08
N PRO A 67 4.27 -9.54 13.07
CA PRO A 67 3.84 -8.31 12.39
C PRO A 67 3.54 -8.54 10.90
N PHE A 68 2.62 -7.74 10.36
CA PHE A 68 2.34 -7.75 8.93
C PHE A 68 3.23 -6.72 8.22
N TYR A 69 4.03 -7.16 7.25
CA TYR A 69 4.89 -6.33 6.43
C TYR A 69 4.33 -6.21 5.02
N SER A 70 4.24 -4.99 4.49
CA SER A 70 3.66 -4.70 3.18
C SER A 70 4.69 -4.06 2.26
N SER A 71 4.81 -4.60 1.05
CA SER A 71 5.53 -4.00 -0.07
C SER A 71 4.59 -3.27 -1.04
N GLN A 72 3.32 -3.08 -0.68
CA GLN A 72 2.33 -2.49 -1.57
C GLN A 72 2.60 -1.01 -1.80
N LYS A 73 2.76 -0.64 -3.08
CA LYS A 73 2.90 0.76 -3.51
C LYS A 73 1.53 1.44 -3.61
N PRO A 74 1.49 2.80 -3.61
CA PRO A 74 0.30 3.54 -3.96
C PRO A 74 -0.29 3.08 -5.30
N VAL A 75 -1.62 3.07 -5.39
CA VAL A 75 -2.33 2.58 -6.59
C VAL A 75 -3.00 3.76 -7.25
N GLU A 76 -2.64 4.02 -8.50
CA GLU A 76 -3.29 5.02 -9.32
C GLU A 76 -4.65 4.50 -9.81
N VAL A 77 -5.66 5.35 -9.71
CA VAL A 77 -7.02 5.10 -10.17
C VAL A 77 -7.39 6.22 -11.14
N VAL A 78 -7.60 5.85 -12.40
CA VAL A 78 -8.03 6.79 -13.44
C VAL A 78 -9.54 6.95 -13.38
N ALA A 79 -10.02 8.19 -13.34
CA ALA A 79 -11.44 8.48 -13.41
C ALA A 79 -11.94 8.38 -14.86
N HIS A 80 -12.89 7.47 -15.09
CA HIS A 80 -13.61 7.32 -16.36
C HIS A 80 -14.99 7.99 -16.31
N GLU A 81 -15.69 8.09 -17.43
CA GLU A 81 -17.10 8.50 -17.43
C GLU A 81 -17.95 7.49 -16.65
N LYS A 82 -19.03 7.95 -16.02
CA LYS A 82 -20.07 7.03 -15.60
C LYS A 82 -20.71 6.52 -16.89
N PHE A 83 -20.61 5.22 -17.17
CA PHE A 83 -21.46 4.63 -18.19
C PHE A 83 -22.90 4.77 -17.66
N GLU A 84 -23.73 5.51 -18.41
CA GLU A 84 -25.19 5.49 -18.27
C GLU A 84 -25.74 4.10 -18.63
#